data_AF-A0A9D8ZV23-F1
#
_entry.id   AF-A0A9D8ZV23-F1
#
_cell.length_a   1.000
_cell.length_b   1.000
_cell.length_c   1.000
_cell.angle_alpha   90.00
_cell.angle_beta   90.00
_cell.angle_gamma   90.00
#
_symmetry.space_group_name_H-M   'P 1'
#
loop_
_entity.id
_entity.type
_entity.pdbx_description
1 polymer ?
#
loop_
_entity_poly.entity_id
_entity_poly.type
_entity_poly.pdbx_seq_one_letter_code
_entity_poly.pdbx_strand_id
1 'polypeptide(L)'
;MTNEEIVNHLKELRNSVLYTVTLLHQMDLIIKWQSEKDPTDEAGIRGQFFGMVSVCFYRVIVLECYKLIWDTEHQNLYEFLNQLSKFYDQASPSDGDGNIIDRDEYVQLIRDQKKELNQFKGVKNNIQELRNNLIAHSDSTYYLDKNKVGKDFPVTWKDLNDLLDVIKNIVRRQYSLISDADVDMSRIHAGTNARQYLERLRAMERFWKNDNLNNVRKIAFFSDEYDPKDIFMK
;
A
#
# COMPACT_ATOMS: atom_id res chain seq x y z
N MET A 1 -18.87 -21.40 -8.76
CA MET A 1 -18.09 -20.29 -9.30
C MET A 1 -17.63 -20.67 -10.68
N THR A 2 -17.84 -19.85 -11.70
CA THR A 2 -17.32 -20.07 -13.06
C THR A 2 -15.83 -19.72 -13.13
N ASN A 3 -15.14 -20.15 -14.20
CA ASN A 3 -13.75 -19.75 -14.43
C ASN A 3 -13.61 -18.21 -14.55
N GLU A 4 -14.57 -17.56 -15.22
CA GLU A 4 -14.60 -16.10 -15.35
C GLU A 4 -14.74 -15.40 -14.00
N GLU A 5 -15.58 -15.92 -13.10
CA GLU A 5 -15.71 -15.40 -11.73
C GLU A 5 -14.41 -15.56 -10.93
N ILE A 6 -13.71 -16.69 -11.08
CA ILE A 6 -12.38 -16.92 -10.44
C ILE A 6 -11.37 -15.90 -10.93
N VAL A 7 -11.25 -15.72 -12.25
CA VAL A 7 -10.30 -14.79 -12.87
C VAL A 7 -10.62 -13.35 -12.49
N ASN A 8 -11.90 -12.96 -12.42
CA ASN A 8 -12.30 -11.62 -12.01
C ASN A 8 -11.97 -11.36 -10.54
N HIS A 9 -12.29 -12.30 -9.64
CA HIS A 9 -11.92 -12.19 -8.23
C HIS A 9 -10.38 -12.08 -8.07
N LEU A 10 -9.61 -12.87 -8.82
CA LEU A 10 -8.15 -12.79 -8.81
C LEU A 10 -7.62 -11.42 -9.28
N LYS A 11 -8.25 -10.81 -10.31
CA LYS A 11 -7.93 -9.46 -10.78
C LYS A 11 -8.25 -8.39 -9.72
N GLU A 12 -9.37 -8.52 -9.02
CA GLU A 12 -9.74 -7.60 -7.94
C GLU A 12 -8.74 -7.70 -6.78
N LEU A 13 -8.41 -8.92 -6.35
CA LEU A 13 -7.42 -9.15 -5.31
C LEU A 13 -6.04 -8.61 -5.71
N ARG A 14 -5.61 -8.85 -6.95
CA ARG A 14 -4.40 -8.27 -7.53
C ARG A 14 -4.40 -6.75 -7.44
N ASN A 15 -5.48 -6.10 -7.87
CA ASN A 15 -5.60 -4.64 -7.84
C ASN A 15 -5.51 -4.09 -6.41
N SER A 16 -6.16 -4.75 -5.45
CA SER A 16 -6.08 -4.39 -4.03
C SER A 16 -4.65 -4.52 -3.49
N VAL A 17 -3.97 -5.63 -3.75
CA VAL A 17 -2.56 -5.81 -3.37
C VAL A 17 -1.67 -4.73 -3.98
N LEU A 18 -1.82 -4.49 -5.28
CA LEU A 18 -1.04 -3.49 -5.99
C LEU A 18 -1.30 -2.06 -5.48
N TYR A 19 -2.54 -1.75 -5.10
CA TYR A 19 -2.87 -0.49 -4.45
C TYR A 19 -2.15 -0.35 -3.10
N THR A 20 -2.18 -1.38 -2.26
CA THR A 20 -1.47 -1.38 -0.96
C THR A 20 0.05 -1.26 -1.14
N VAL A 21 0.64 -1.98 -2.10
CA VAL A 21 2.08 -1.88 -2.43
C VAL A 21 2.43 -0.46 -2.86
N THR A 22 1.55 0.19 -3.62
CA THR A 22 1.75 1.57 -4.05
C THR A 22 1.74 2.53 -2.86
N LEU A 23 0.82 2.36 -1.91
CA LEU A 23 0.77 3.16 -0.68
C LEU A 23 2.05 2.97 0.17
N LEU A 24 2.54 1.74 0.32
CA LEU A 24 3.82 1.46 0.97
C LEU A 24 4.95 2.23 0.31
N HIS A 25 5.04 2.16 -1.03
CA HIS A 25 6.09 2.85 -1.77
C HIS A 25 6.01 4.39 -1.62
N GLN A 26 4.80 4.96 -1.65
CA GLN A 26 4.65 6.40 -1.42
C GLN A 26 5.10 6.80 0.00
N MET A 27 4.81 5.98 0.99
CA MET A 27 5.26 6.19 2.37
C MET A 27 6.79 6.11 2.49
N ASP A 28 7.44 5.15 1.82
CA ASP A 28 8.91 5.06 1.79
C ASP A 28 9.53 6.32 1.17
N LEU A 29 8.92 6.84 0.08
CA LEU A 29 9.36 8.11 -0.52
C LEU A 29 9.23 9.26 0.45
N ILE A 30 8.12 9.36 1.20
CA ILE A 30 7.87 10.39 2.20
C ILE A 30 8.90 10.31 3.34
N ILE A 31 9.16 9.11 3.88
CA ILE A 31 10.15 8.87 4.93
C ILE A 31 11.55 9.27 4.46
N LYS A 32 11.93 8.85 3.24
CA LYS A 32 13.20 9.24 2.63
C LYS A 32 13.31 10.76 2.53
N TRP A 33 12.26 11.43 2.08
CA TRP A 33 12.23 12.87 1.95
C TRP A 33 12.31 13.61 3.28
N GLN A 34 11.77 13.04 4.35
CA GLN A 34 11.95 13.55 5.72
C GLN A 34 13.42 13.43 6.17
N SER A 35 14.11 12.36 5.77
CA SER A 35 15.51 12.11 6.15
C SER A 35 16.54 12.94 5.38
N GLU A 36 16.17 13.45 4.20
CA GLU A 36 17.00 14.38 3.41
C GLU A 36 17.09 15.73 4.15
N LYS A 37 18.18 15.92 4.90
CA LYS A 37 18.52 17.16 5.60
C LYS A 37 18.57 18.32 4.61
N ASP A 38 17.61 19.23 4.70
CA ASP A 38 17.80 20.59 4.18
C ASP A 38 18.30 21.45 5.35
N PRO A 39 19.54 21.97 5.29
CA PRO A 39 20.13 22.78 6.36
C PRO A 39 19.45 24.14 6.56
N THR A 40 18.50 24.52 5.70
CA THR A 40 17.80 25.81 5.76
C THR A 40 16.38 25.74 6.31
N ASP A 41 15.95 24.57 6.78
CA ASP A 41 14.53 24.33 7.01
C ASP A 41 14.06 24.60 8.43
N GLU A 42 12.91 25.26 8.54
CA GLU A 42 12.17 25.43 9.79
C GLU A 42 11.71 24.05 10.27
N ALA A 43 12.56 23.39 11.06
CA ALA A 43 12.41 22.01 11.51
C ALA A 43 11.04 21.71 12.16
N GLY A 44 10.32 22.73 12.64
CA GLY A 44 9.01 22.61 13.28
C GLY A 44 7.87 22.25 12.32
N ILE A 45 7.58 23.09 11.31
CA ILE A 45 6.40 22.92 10.45
C ILE A 45 6.56 21.71 9.52
N ARG A 46 7.76 21.55 8.94
CA ARG A 46 8.09 20.39 8.09
C ARG A 46 7.95 19.07 8.86
N GLY A 47 8.48 19.00 10.07
CA GLY A 47 8.41 17.81 10.92
C GLY A 47 6.97 17.43 11.28
N GLN A 48 6.13 18.42 11.61
CA GLN A 48 4.71 18.20 11.92
C GLN A 48 3.91 17.72 10.70
N PHE A 49 4.14 18.32 9.53
CA PHE A 49 3.52 17.89 8.27
C PHE A 49 3.87 16.42 7.96
N PHE A 50 5.16 16.07 7.97
CA PHE A 50 5.58 14.70 7.70
C PHE A 50 5.07 13.71 8.73
N GLY A 51 5.01 14.09 10.01
CA GLY A 51 4.40 13.27 11.06
C GLY A 51 2.92 12.98 10.79
N MET A 52 2.14 14.01 10.44
CA MET A 52 0.71 13.84 10.15
C MET A 52 0.47 12.97 8.92
N VAL A 53 1.17 13.24 7.82
CA VAL A 53 1.07 12.46 6.58
C VAL A 53 1.44 11.00 6.84
N SER A 54 2.53 10.76 7.58
CA SER A 54 2.99 9.42 7.92
C SER A 54 1.95 8.62 8.71
N VAL A 55 1.34 9.25 9.72
CA VAL A 55 0.28 8.61 10.51
C VAL A 55 -0.95 8.29 9.66
N CYS A 56 -1.35 9.18 8.75
CA CYS A 56 -2.48 8.95 7.85
C CYS A 56 -2.20 7.78 6.90
N PHE A 57 -1.04 7.78 6.22
CA PHE A 57 -0.65 6.71 5.32
C PHE A 57 -0.59 5.37 6.05
N TYR A 58 0.09 5.33 7.19
CA TYR A 58 0.19 4.12 8.00
C TYR A 58 -1.18 3.53 8.34
N ARG A 59 -2.14 4.36 8.77
CA ARG A 59 -3.50 3.90 9.08
C ARG A 59 -4.22 3.34 7.85
N VAL A 60 -4.12 3.98 6.70
CA VAL A 60 -4.72 3.48 5.46
C VAL A 60 -4.09 2.13 5.08
N ILE A 61 -2.77 2.01 5.15
CA ILE A 61 -2.06 0.76 4.85
C ILE A 61 -2.51 -0.37 5.78
N VAL A 62 -2.61 -0.11 7.10
CA VAL A 62 -3.11 -1.09 8.07
C VAL A 62 -4.52 -1.55 7.71
N LEU A 63 -5.40 -0.64 7.28
CA LEU A 63 -6.76 -0.99 6.84
C LEU A 63 -6.77 -1.81 5.56
N GLU A 64 -5.96 -1.46 4.56
CA GLU A 64 -5.89 -2.23 3.33
C GLU A 64 -5.29 -3.61 3.55
N CYS A 65 -4.25 -3.73 4.39
CA CYS A 65 -3.75 -5.03 4.84
C CYS A 65 -4.83 -5.84 5.56
N TYR A 66 -5.62 -5.22 6.44
CA TYR A 66 -6.73 -5.89 7.13
C TYR A 66 -7.75 -6.47 6.14
N LYS A 67 -8.19 -5.69 5.15
CA LYS A 67 -9.12 -6.15 4.10
C LYS A 67 -8.59 -7.36 3.32
N LEU A 68 -7.29 -7.35 3.00
CA LEU A 68 -6.65 -8.43 2.24
C LEU A 68 -6.59 -9.77 2.99
N ILE A 69 -6.54 -9.74 4.33
CA ILE A 69 -6.17 -10.92 5.13
C ILE A 69 -7.23 -11.41 6.11
N TRP A 70 -8.32 -10.67 6.27
CA TRP A 70 -9.33 -10.98 7.28
C TRP A 70 -10.58 -11.63 6.69
N ASP A 71 -10.95 -12.76 7.27
CA ASP A 71 -11.91 -13.72 6.72
C ASP A 71 -13.35 -13.17 6.62
N THR A 72 -13.67 -12.09 7.36
CA THR A 72 -15.00 -11.44 7.34
C THR A 72 -15.12 -10.36 6.28
N GLU A 73 -14.02 -9.96 5.65
CA GLU A 73 -14.01 -8.94 4.61
C GLU A 73 -14.29 -9.59 3.26
N HIS A 74 -15.11 -8.95 2.43
CA HIS A 74 -15.34 -9.42 1.07
C HIS A 74 -14.02 -9.43 0.29
N GLN A 75 -13.79 -10.50 -0.48
CA GLN A 75 -12.63 -10.62 -1.38
C GLN A 75 -11.27 -10.66 -0.67
N ASN A 76 -11.22 -11.30 0.51
CA ASN A 76 -9.95 -11.54 1.20
C ASN A 76 -9.22 -12.78 0.63
N LEU A 77 -7.90 -12.81 0.80
CA LEU A 77 -7.04 -13.86 0.26
C LEU A 77 -7.38 -15.26 0.83
N TYR A 78 -7.78 -15.36 2.10
CA TYR A 78 -8.12 -16.66 2.70
C TYR A 78 -9.38 -17.26 2.08
N GLU A 79 -10.41 -16.44 1.89
CA GLU A 79 -11.64 -16.83 1.22
C GLU A 79 -11.33 -17.26 -0.22
N PHE A 80 -10.56 -16.47 -0.97
CA PHE A 80 -10.17 -16.80 -2.33
C PHE A 80 -9.42 -18.14 -2.41
N LEU A 81 -8.43 -18.37 -1.54
CA LEU A 81 -7.70 -19.65 -1.48
C LEU A 81 -8.62 -20.83 -1.10
N ASN A 82 -9.63 -20.64 -0.24
CA ASN A 82 -10.63 -21.66 0.04
C ASN A 82 -11.51 -21.96 -1.19
N GLN A 83 -11.90 -20.93 -1.93
CA GLN A 83 -12.69 -21.07 -3.15
C GLN A 83 -11.90 -21.83 -4.23
N LEU A 84 -10.61 -21.55 -4.41
CA LEU A 84 -9.75 -22.27 -5.37
C LEU A 84 -9.65 -23.77 -5.08
N SER A 85 -9.54 -24.16 -3.81
CA SER A 85 -9.56 -25.59 -3.43
C SER A 85 -10.89 -26.26 -3.76
N LYS A 86 -12.01 -25.54 -3.54
CA LYS A 86 -13.37 -26.06 -3.76
C LYS A 86 -13.74 -26.15 -5.23
N PHE A 87 -13.34 -25.17 -6.02
CA PHE A 87 -13.66 -25.01 -7.45
C PHE A 87 -12.44 -25.31 -8.35
N TYR A 88 -11.62 -26.28 -7.96
CA TYR A 88 -10.41 -26.68 -8.68
C TYR A 88 -10.67 -26.95 -10.17
N ASP A 89 -11.73 -27.69 -10.51
CA ASP A 89 -12.04 -28.03 -11.90
C ASP A 89 -12.33 -26.78 -12.74
N GLN A 90 -12.96 -25.76 -12.13
CA GLN A 90 -13.23 -24.49 -12.79
C GLN A 90 -12.01 -23.57 -12.83
N ALA A 91 -11.12 -23.66 -11.83
CA ALA A 91 -9.85 -22.93 -11.82
C ALA A 91 -8.90 -23.46 -12.90
N SER A 92 -8.90 -24.77 -13.15
CA SER A 92 -8.04 -25.46 -14.13
C SER A 92 -6.59 -24.97 -14.06
N PRO A 93 -5.94 -25.04 -12.89
CA PRO A 93 -4.60 -24.49 -12.70
C PRO A 93 -3.59 -25.22 -13.57
N SER A 94 -2.76 -24.48 -14.31
CA SER A 94 -1.73 -25.02 -15.19
C SER A 94 -0.34 -24.56 -14.78
N ASP A 95 0.67 -25.37 -15.09
CA ASP A 95 2.06 -24.92 -15.05
C ASP A 95 2.39 -23.99 -16.23
N GLY A 96 3.63 -23.49 -16.27
CA GLY A 96 4.09 -22.60 -17.35
C GLY A 96 4.26 -23.28 -18.71
N ASP A 97 4.08 -24.59 -18.79
CA ASP A 97 4.06 -25.37 -20.02
C ASP A 97 2.62 -25.71 -20.46
N GLY A 98 1.61 -25.24 -19.71
CA GLY A 98 0.19 -25.46 -19.98
C GLY A 98 -0.35 -26.80 -19.49
N ASN A 99 0.43 -27.58 -18.73
CA ASN A 99 -0.06 -28.84 -18.16
C ASN A 99 -0.91 -28.56 -16.92
N ILE A 100 -2.08 -29.20 -16.82
CA ILE A 100 -2.94 -29.09 -15.64
C ILE A 100 -2.23 -29.74 -14.44
N ILE A 101 -2.11 -28.97 -13.35
CA ILE A 101 -1.53 -29.42 -12.08
C ILE A 101 -2.52 -30.36 -11.40
N ASP A 102 -2.05 -31.49 -10.87
CA ASP A 102 -2.90 -32.44 -10.16
C ASP A 102 -3.66 -31.80 -8.97
N ARG A 103 -4.87 -32.30 -8.70
CA ARG A 103 -5.73 -31.75 -7.64
C ARG A 103 -5.08 -31.80 -6.27
N ASP A 104 -4.48 -32.92 -5.90
CA ASP A 104 -3.90 -33.09 -4.57
C ASP A 104 -2.65 -32.22 -4.42
N GLU A 105 -1.86 -32.10 -5.49
CA GLU A 105 -0.72 -31.18 -5.55
C GLU A 105 -1.17 -29.72 -5.39
N TYR A 106 -2.19 -29.28 -6.12
CA TYR A 106 -2.69 -27.91 -6.06
C TYR A 106 -3.33 -27.58 -4.70
N VAL A 107 -4.08 -28.51 -4.11
CA VAL A 107 -4.64 -28.36 -2.76
C VAL A 107 -3.53 -28.29 -1.71
N GLN A 108 -2.47 -29.06 -1.88
CA GLN A 108 -1.30 -28.99 -1.00
C GLN A 108 -0.58 -27.64 -1.14
N LEU A 109 -0.38 -27.13 -2.36
CA LEU A 109 0.16 -25.78 -2.59
C LEU A 109 -0.66 -24.70 -1.87
N ILE A 110 -2.00 -24.75 -1.98
CA ILE A 110 -2.88 -23.80 -1.28
C ILE A 110 -2.72 -23.92 0.25
N ARG A 111 -2.56 -25.13 0.77
CA ARG A 111 -2.33 -25.36 2.21
C ARG A 111 -1.02 -24.72 2.66
N ASP A 112 0.03 -24.84 1.87
CA ASP A 112 1.34 -24.26 2.17
C ASP A 112 1.30 -22.73 2.12
N GLN A 113 0.60 -22.13 1.15
CA GLN A 113 0.37 -20.68 1.09
C GLN A 113 -0.41 -20.16 2.31
N LYS A 114 -1.44 -20.88 2.78
CA LYS A 114 -2.14 -20.55 4.03
C LYS A 114 -1.21 -20.66 5.24
N LYS A 115 -0.29 -21.62 5.24
CA LYS A 115 0.70 -21.79 6.31
C LYS A 115 1.69 -20.62 6.32
N GLU A 116 2.14 -20.15 5.18
CA GLU A 116 2.97 -18.93 5.05
C GLU A 116 2.26 -17.71 5.66
N LEU A 117 0.99 -17.47 5.30
CA LEU A 117 0.21 -16.38 5.90
C LEU A 117 0.02 -16.53 7.41
N ASN A 118 -0.11 -17.76 7.90
CA ASN A 118 -0.26 -18.03 9.33
C ASN A 118 1.00 -17.75 10.15
N GLN A 119 2.18 -17.65 9.53
CA GLN A 119 3.39 -17.20 10.22
C GLN A 119 3.24 -15.77 10.76
N PHE A 120 2.38 -14.97 10.13
CA PHE A 120 2.07 -13.59 10.54
C PHE A 120 0.87 -13.48 11.48
N LYS A 121 0.39 -14.57 12.09
CA LYS A 121 -0.81 -14.56 12.95
C LYS A 121 -0.77 -13.46 14.03
N GLY A 122 0.38 -13.25 14.67
CA GLY A 122 0.54 -12.17 15.66
C GLY A 122 0.34 -10.77 15.05
N VAL A 123 0.95 -10.52 13.90
CA VAL A 123 0.79 -9.26 13.15
C VAL A 123 -0.66 -9.08 12.69
N LYS A 124 -1.31 -10.13 12.16
CA LYS A 124 -2.73 -10.10 11.77
C LYS A 124 -3.63 -9.69 12.93
N ASN A 125 -3.43 -10.29 14.11
CA ASN A 125 -4.21 -9.97 15.30
C ASN A 125 -3.98 -8.51 15.73
N ASN A 126 -2.73 -8.04 15.73
CA ASN A 126 -2.45 -6.65 16.07
C ASN A 126 -3.06 -5.68 15.04
N ILE A 127 -3.04 -5.99 13.74
CA ILE A 127 -3.73 -5.21 12.69
C ILE A 127 -5.24 -5.12 12.96
N GLN A 128 -5.88 -6.23 13.33
CA GLN A 128 -7.29 -6.25 13.69
C GLN A 128 -7.57 -5.36 14.91
N GLU A 129 -6.78 -5.49 15.97
CA GLU A 129 -6.94 -4.68 17.18
C GLU A 129 -6.68 -3.20 16.91
N LEU A 130 -5.69 -2.86 16.08
CA LEU A 130 -5.46 -1.49 15.62
C LEU A 130 -6.71 -0.96 14.90
N ARG A 131 -7.30 -1.73 13.97
CA ARG A 131 -8.52 -1.33 13.26
C ARG A 131 -9.69 -1.13 14.22
N ASN A 132 -9.90 -2.05 15.15
CA ASN A 132 -11.04 -1.97 16.09
C ASN A 132 -10.90 -0.77 17.04
N ASN A 133 -9.72 -0.57 17.61
CA ASN A 133 -9.50 0.40 18.68
C ASN A 133 -9.18 1.81 18.17
N LEU A 134 -8.42 1.97 17.07
CA LEU A 134 -8.09 3.29 16.52
C LEU A 134 -9.13 3.82 15.53
N ILE A 135 -9.82 2.94 14.82
CA ILE A 135 -10.56 3.33 13.60
C ILE A 135 -12.05 3.11 13.76
N ALA A 136 -12.48 1.93 14.23
CA ALA A 136 -13.90 1.57 14.29
C ALA A 136 -14.61 2.12 15.54
N HIS A 137 -13.96 2.12 16.71
CA HIS A 137 -14.65 2.38 17.97
C HIS A 137 -14.18 3.61 18.74
N SER A 138 -13.09 4.29 18.30
CA SER A 138 -12.53 5.49 18.96
C SER A 138 -12.59 5.38 20.48
N ASP A 139 -12.17 4.24 21.02
CA ASP A 139 -12.22 3.94 22.44
C ASP A 139 -11.57 5.09 23.22
N SER A 140 -12.27 5.62 24.22
CA SER A 140 -11.83 6.81 24.96
C SER A 140 -10.44 6.62 25.58
N THR A 141 -10.09 5.39 25.95
CA THR A 141 -8.77 5.00 26.48
C THR A 141 -7.66 5.26 25.47
N TYR A 142 -7.94 4.98 24.20
CA TYR A 142 -6.98 5.02 23.09
C TYR A 142 -7.05 6.32 22.28
N TYR A 143 -8.18 7.01 22.33
CA TYR A 143 -8.35 8.35 21.78
C TYR A 143 -7.50 9.37 22.53
N LEU A 144 -7.45 9.26 23.86
CA LEU A 144 -6.72 10.19 24.73
C LEU A 144 -5.21 9.88 24.80
N ASP A 145 -4.82 8.61 24.66
CA ASP A 145 -3.41 8.20 24.58
C ASP A 145 -3.12 7.42 23.29
N LYS A 146 -2.86 8.16 22.21
CA LYS A 146 -2.53 7.58 20.89
C LYS A 146 -1.25 6.73 20.91
N ASN A 147 -0.34 6.96 21.85
CA ASN A 147 0.89 6.18 21.97
C ASN A 147 0.64 4.82 22.61
N LYS A 148 -0.43 4.69 23.40
CA LYS A 148 -0.81 3.45 24.07
C LYS A 148 -1.20 2.36 23.08
N VAL A 149 -1.96 2.70 22.04
CA VAL A 149 -2.35 1.72 21.01
C VAL A 149 -1.14 1.12 20.29
N GLY A 150 -0.18 1.96 19.90
CA GLY A 150 1.04 1.48 19.24
C GLY A 150 1.94 0.62 20.14
N LYS A 151 1.78 0.73 21.47
CA LYS A 151 2.47 -0.11 22.46
C LYS A 151 1.73 -1.42 22.71
N ASP A 152 0.41 -1.36 22.81
CA ASP A 152 -0.44 -2.52 23.14
C ASP A 152 -0.60 -3.45 21.93
N PHE A 153 -0.61 -2.88 20.71
CA PHE A 153 -0.76 -3.62 19.45
C PHE A 153 0.33 -3.22 18.45
N PRO A 154 1.60 -3.57 18.73
CA PRO A 154 2.71 -3.14 17.90
C PRO A 154 2.64 -3.83 16.53
N VAL A 155 2.66 -3.00 15.48
CA VAL A 155 2.86 -3.43 14.10
C VAL A 155 3.93 -2.51 13.52
N THR A 156 5.07 -3.07 13.16
CA THR A 156 6.17 -2.29 12.60
C THR A 156 6.00 -2.12 11.09
N TRP A 157 6.70 -1.13 10.53
CA TRP A 157 6.78 -0.98 9.08
C TRP A 157 7.32 -2.23 8.39
N LYS A 158 8.29 -2.90 9.03
CA LYS A 158 8.85 -4.16 8.52
C LYS A 158 7.79 -5.26 8.50
N ASP A 159 6.99 -5.39 9.56
CA ASP A 159 5.93 -6.41 9.62
C ASP A 159 4.92 -6.25 8.48
N LEU A 160 4.55 -5.00 8.15
CA LEU A 160 3.65 -4.70 7.04
C LEU A 160 4.27 -5.04 5.68
N ASN A 161 5.55 -4.71 5.47
CA ASN A 161 6.27 -5.05 4.24
C ASN A 161 6.39 -6.58 4.08
N ASP A 162 6.86 -7.28 5.11
CA ASP A 162 7.06 -8.73 5.09
C ASP A 162 5.72 -9.45 4.83
N LEU A 163 4.64 -9.02 5.49
CA LEU A 163 3.29 -9.55 5.27
C LEU A 163 2.82 -9.32 3.83
N LEU A 164 2.96 -8.09 3.32
CA LEU A 164 2.50 -7.76 1.98
C LEU A 164 3.32 -8.47 0.89
N ASP A 165 4.62 -8.70 1.13
CA ASP A 165 5.46 -9.48 0.24
C ASP A 165 4.99 -10.93 0.12
N VAL A 166 4.59 -11.57 1.23
CA VAL A 166 3.98 -12.91 1.20
C VAL A 166 2.67 -12.89 0.42
N ILE A 167 1.76 -11.95 0.72
CA ILE A 167 0.49 -11.81 0.00
C ILE A 167 0.72 -11.63 -1.50
N LYS A 168 1.66 -10.75 -1.87
CA LYS A 168 2.04 -10.46 -3.26
C LYS A 168 2.55 -11.71 -3.98
N ASN A 169 3.40 -12.50 -3.32
CA ASN A 169 3.94 -13.73 -3.89
C ASN A 169 2.84 -14.79 -4.11
N ILE A 170 1.92 -14.93 -3.16
CA ILE A 170 0.78 -15.85 -3.28
C ILE A 170 -0.11 -15.43 -4.45
N VAL A 171 -0.50 -14.15 -4.52
CA VAL A 171 -1.36 -13.65 -5.60
C VAL A 171 -0.68 -13.79 -6.96
N ARG A 172 0.61 -13.44 -7.07
CA ARG A 172 1.38 -13.63 -8.31
C ARG A 172 1.40 -15.08 -8.73
N ARG A 173 1.65 -16.01 -7.78
CA ARG A 173 1.68 -17.45 -8.07
C ARG A 173 0.30 -17.94 -8.52
N GLN A 174 -0.78 -17.53 -7.88
CA GLN A 174 -2.11 -17.94 -8.31
C GLN A 174 -2.48 -17.34 -9.68
N TYR A 175 -2.03 -16.12 -9.96
CA TYR A 175 -2.20 -15.50 -11.28
C TYR A 175 -1.47 -16.28 -12.38
N SER A 176 -0.20 -16.66 -12.14
CA SER A 176 0.55 -17.44 -13.13
C SER A 176 -0.09 -18.80 -13.39
N LEU A 177 -0.66 -19.44 -12.36
CA LEU A 177 -1.27 -20.76 -12.49
C LEU A 177 -2.65 -20.75 -13.15
N ILE A 178 -3.44 -19.69 -12.97
CA ILE A 178 -4.85 -19.66 -13.43
C ILE A 178 -4.99 -18.92 -14.77
N SER A 179 -4.14 -17.92 -15.01
CA SER A 179 -4.24 -17.04 -16.18
C SER A 179 -3.10 -17.17 -17.17
N ASP A 180 -2.17 -18.12 -16.95
CA ASP A 180 -0.99 -18.37 -17.79
C ASP A 180 -0.23 -17.09 -18.18
N ALA A 181 -0.14 -16.16 -17.22
CA ALA A 181 0.48 -14.86 -17.41
C ALA A 181 1.32 -14.53 -16.17
N ASP A 182 2.61 -14.26 -16.37
CA ASP A 182 3.42 -13.64 -15.33
C ASP A 182 3.02 -12.17 -15.23
N VAL A 183 2.55 -11.78 -14.06
CA VAL A 183 2.09 -10.42 -13.79
C VAL A 183 3.14 -9.70 -12.98
N ASP A 184 3.57 -8.56 -13.50
CA ASP A 184 4.36 -7.63 -12.73
C ASP A 184 3.53 -7.08 -11.56
N MET A 185 3.87 -7.57 -10.36
CA MET A 185 3.29 -7.12 -9.09
C MET A 185 4.13 -6.02 -8.42
N SER A 186 5.14 -5.47 -9.11
CA SER A 186 6.05 -4.47 -8.56
C SER A 186 5.61 -3.02 -8.76
N ARG A 187 4.63 -2.74 -9.64
CA ARG A 187 4.25 -1.36 -10.00
C ARG A 187 2.76 -1.17 -10.30
N ILE A 188 2.15 -0.12 -9.71
CA ILE A 188 1.09 0.66 -10.38
C ILE A 188 1.67 2.00 -10.78
N HIS A 189 1.38 2.41 -12.01
CA HIS A 189 1.56 3.79 -12.48
C HIS A 189 0.52 4.67 -11.77
N ALA A 190 0.80 5.08 -10.53
CA ALA A 190 0.04 6.18 -9.96
C ALA A 190 0.23 7.38 -10.90
N GLY A 191 -0.85 7.82 -11.55
CA GLY A 191 -0.82 8.97 -12.48
C GLY A 191 -0.27 10.24 -11.83
N THR A 192 -0.17 10.25 -10.51
CA THR A 192 0.46 11.25 -9.68
C THR A 192 1.39 10.58 -8.66
N ASN A 193 2.69 10.85 -8.78
CA ASN A 193 3.74 10.35 -7.89
C ASN A 193 3.91 11.33 -6.72
N ALA A 194 3.93 10.86 -5.46
CA ALA A 194 4.17 11.73 -4.29
C ALA A 194 5.46 12.54 -4.48
N ARG A 195 6.48 11.96 -5.13
CA ARG A 195 7.70 12.69 -5.50
C ARG A 195 7.42 13.94 -6.33
N GLN A 196 6.52 13.88 -7.32
CA GLN A 196 6.20 15.05 -8.15
C GLN A 196 5.50 16.14 -7.33
N TYR A 197 4.56 15.77 -6.46
CA TYR A 197 3.92 16.74 -5.57
C TYR A 197 4.92 17.35 -4.58
N LEU A 198 5.80 16.53 -4.03
CA LEU A 198 6.85 16.97 -3.13
C LEU A 198 7.85 17.89 -3.86
N GLU A 199 8.27 17.56 -5.08
CA GLU A 199 9.10 18.45 -5.92
C GLU A 199 8.42 19.79 -6.21
N ARG A 200 7.10 19.80 -6.47
CA ARG A 200 6.30 21.04 -6.62
C ARG A 200 6.26 21.84 -5.32
N LEU A 201 6.06 21.19 -4.17
CA LEU A 201 6.10 21.85 -2.86
C LEU A 201 7.47 22.49 -2.58
N ARG A 202 8.59 21.81 -2.87
CA ARG A 202 9.94 22.38 -2.78
C ARG A 202 10.15 23.57 -3.71
N ALA A 203 9.62 23.50 -4.93
CA ALA A 203 9.68 24.64 -5.86
C ALA A 203 8.89 25.84 -5.31
N MET A 204 7.70 25.58 -4.76
CA MET A 204 6.86 26.59 -4.14
C MET A 204 7.52 27.19 -2.88
N GLU A 205 8.11 26.37 -2.02
CA GLU A 205 8.83 26.83 -0.83
C GLU A 205 10.03 27.72 -1.19
N ARG A 206 10.84 27.32 -2.19
CA ARG A 206 11.95 28.14 -2.71
C ARG A 206 11.47 29.47 -3.29
N PHE A 207 10.32 29.48 -3.96
CA PHE A 207 9.68 30.71 -4.45
C PHE A 207 9.26 31.62 -3.28
N TRP A 208 8.69 31.06 -2.21
CA TRP A 208 8.23 31.82 -1.05
C TRP A 208 9.37 32.39 -0.19
N LYS A 209 10.49 31.66 -0.08
CA LYS A 209 11.69 32.08 0.69
C LYS A 209 12.56 33.12 -0.05
N ASN A 210 12.27 33.46 -1.32
CA ASN A 210 13.06 34.41 -2.10
C ASN A 210 12.40 35.79 -2.16
N ASP A 211 12.87 36.71 -1.31
CA ASP A 211 12.30 38.07 -1.18
C ASP A 211 12.33 38.90 -2.47
N ASN A 212 13.23 38.59 -3.41
CA ASN A 212 13.32 39.27 -4.70
C ASN A 212 12.17 38.91 -5.66
N LEU A 213 11.45 37.82 -5.41
CA LEU A 213 10.28 37.40 -6.20
C LEU A 213 8.96 37.95 -5.66
N ASN A 214 8.99 38.69 -4.54
CA ASN A 214 7.80 39.24 -3.90
C ASN A 214 7.03 40.25 -4.77
N ASN A 215 7.69 40.93 -5.70
CA ASN A 215 7.03 41.86 -6.63
C ASN A 215 6.36 41.15 -7.82
N VAL A 216 6.75 39.91 -8.13
CA VAL A 216 6.15 39.07 -9.19
C VAL A 216 4.90 38.32 -8.67
N ARG A 217 4.72 38.27 -7.33
CA ARG A 217 3.67 37.52 -6.59
C ARG A 217 2.23 37.72 -7.06
N LYS A 218 1.89 38.88 -7.67
CA LYS A 218 0.48 39.18 -8.02
C LYS A 218 0.10 38.84 -9.47
N ILE A 219 1.07 38.77 -10.39
CA ILE A 219 0.77 38.64 -11.83
C ILE A 219 0.91 37.19 -12.28
N ALA A 220 1.93 36.47 -11.81
CA ALA A 220 2.19 35.09 -12.22
C ALA A 220 1.22 34.05 -11.60
N PHE A 221 0.54 34.39 -10.50
CA PHE A 221 -0.35 33.48 -9.77
C PHE A 221 -1.70 33.24 -10.48
N PHE A 222 -2.03 34.04 -11.50
CA PHE A 222 -3.29 33.96 -12.24
C PHE A 222 -3.15 33.48 -13.69
N SER A 223 -1.94 33.16 -14.15
CA SER A 223 -1.71 32.60 -15.48
C SER A 223 -1.20 31.17 -15.34
N ASP A 224 -1.96 30.20 -15.85
CA ASP A 224 -1.59 28.76 -15.89
C ASP A 224 -0.31 28.46 -16.71
N GLU A 225 0.35 29.48 -17.27
CA GLU A 225 1.53 29.40 -18.14
C GLU A 225 2.87 29.61 -17.40
N TYR A 226 3.01 29.17 -16.14
CA TYR A 226 4.26 29.34 -15.40
C TYR A 226 5.32 28.28 -15.77
N ASP A 227 6.38 28.68 -16.49
CA ASP A 227 7.64 27.90 -16.63
C ASP A 227 8.72 28.45 -15.68
N PRO A 228 9.20 27.66 -14.70
CA PRO A 228 10.30 28.05 -13.82
C PRO A 228 11.57 28.52 -14.55
N LYS A 229 11.83 28.03 -15.77
CA LYS A 229 13.06 28.36 -16.52
C LYS A 229 13.17 29.83 -16.91
N ASP A 230 12.05 30.54 -17.03
CA ASP A 230 12.03 31.94 -17.48
C ASP A 230 12.56 32.92 -16.43
N ILE A 231 12.66 32.50 -15.16
CA ILE A 231 13.07 33.35 -14.03
C ILE A 231 14.49 33.00 -13.54
N PHE A 232 14.89 31.74 -13.60
CA PHE A 232 16.16 31.27 -13.01
C PHE A 232 17.37 31.32 -13.97
N MET A 233 17.24 31.89 -15.17
CA MET A 233 18.34 32.05 -16.15
C MET A 233 18.74 33.52 -16.44
N LYS A 234 18.70 34.40 -15.44
CA LYS A 234 19.44 35.67 -15.50
C LYS A 234 20.31 35.86 -14.26
#